data_AF-A0A8D8XX45-F1
#
_entry.id   AF-A0A8D8XX45-F1
#
_cell.length_a   1.000
_cell.length_b   1.000
_cell.length_c   1.000
_cell.angle_alpha   90.00
_cell.angle_beta   90.00
_cell.angle_gamma   90.00
#
_symmetry.space_group_name_H-M   'P 1'
#
loop_
_entity.id
_entity.type
_entity.pdbx_description
1 polymer ?
#
loop_
_entity_poly.entity_id
_entity_poly.type
_entity_poly.pdbx_seq_one_letter_code
_entity_poly.pdbx_strand_id
1 'polypeptide(L)'
;MDTLLIDMSDTQDIPQDTDDERIAIREELQGLSFEQLQKLKEEMGTKLFNKKVFSGKHIDPKSKRKNLNFKRENKNRPREVSSKIPPRMVKKTAQPVIPVPKNIPRDPRFDSLCGTFKEKAFHSAYKFVDDIRDKEITILKKKLKKEKNSDEKEKIKYLVQRMENQSREAKLRREKHQQDKEEHTARIQALKHGEKPQFRKKSEQTMLNLVQKFETLKKTGKINKHIEKKTKQMKAKERNQHRYFE
;
A
#
# COMPACT_ATOMS: atom_id res chain seq x y z
N MET A 1 -16.78 34.02 13.09
CA MET A 1 -16.47 35.25 13.84
C MET A 1 -15.35 34.89 14.80
N ASP A 2 -14.41 35.80 14.95
CA ASP A 2 -13.20 35.75 15.79
C ASP A 2 -11.92 35.29 15.09
N THR A 3 -11.37 36.28 14.38
CA THR A 3 -10.00 36.82 14.49
C THR A 3 -8.88 35.86 14.88
N LEU A 4 -7.79 35.90 14.10
CA LEU A 4 -6.47 36.28 14.64
C LEU A 4 -5.62 36.84 13.50
N LEU A 5 -5.67 38.18 13.43
CA LEU A 5 -4.70 39.04 12.79
C LEU A 5 -3.35 38.79 13.49
N ILE A 6 -2.39 38.22 12.77
CA ILE A 6 -0.99 38.18 13.20
C ILE A 6 -0.27 39.19 12.32
N ASP A 7 -0.21 40.42 12.81
CA ASP A 7 0.74 41.42 12.36
C ASP A 7 2.12 40.98 12.83
N MET A 8 2.94 40.55 11.88
CA MET A 8 4.39 40.45 12.04
C MET A 8 5.04 41.43 11.08
N SER A 9 4.79 42.71 11.37
CA SER A 9 5.67 43.82 11.04
C SER A 9 7.01 43.59 11.73
N ASP A 10 7.88 42.80 11.11
CA ASP A 10 9.33 42.86 11.29
C ASP A 10 10.00 42.02 10.20
N THR A 11 10.00 42.56 8.99
CA THR A 11 11.01 42.21 7.99
C THR A 11 11.33 43.46 7.21
N GLN A 12 12.11 44.33 7.87
CA GLN A 12 13.14 45.22 7.33
C GLN A 12 12.84 45.77 5.93
N ASP A 13 12.50 47.05 5.84
CA ASP A 13 12.48 47.83 4.59
C ASP A 13 13.74 47.55 3.76
N ILE A 14 13.60 46.72 2.72
CA ILE A 14 14.64 46.52 1.72
C ILE A 14 14.47 47.65 0.70
N PRO A 15 15.45 48.56 0.54
CA PRO A 15 15.35 49.64 -0.44
C PRO A 15 15.05 49.09 -1.83
N GLN A 16 14.04 49.66 -2.51
CA GLN A 16 13.83 49.41 -3.92
C GLN A 16 14.91 50.16 -4.70
N ASP A 17 16.03 49.49 -5.01
CA ASP A 17 17.09 50.06 -5.85
C ASP A 17 16.48 50.51 -7.19
N THR A 18 16.57 51.79 -7.52
CA THR A 18 16.04 52.36 -8.76
C THR A 18 16.84 51.86 -9.96
N ASP A 19 16.24 51.79 -11.16
CA ASP A 19 16.96 51.27 -12.34
C ASP A 19 18.17 52.15 -12.72
N ASP A 20 18.14 53.44 -12.36
CA ASP A 20 19.25 54.39 -12.54
C ASP A 20 20.45 54.08 -11.65
N GLU A 21 20.22 53.73 -10.38
CA GLU A 21 21.28 53.28 -9.46
C GLU A 21 21.98 52.01 -9.96
N ARG A 22 21.25 51.12 -10.64
CA ARG A 22 21.81 49.87 -11.18
C ARG A 22 22.66 50.11 -12.42
N ILE A 23 22.29 51.07 -13.25
CA ILE A 23 23.09 51.47 -14.41
C ILE A 23 24.40 52.08 -13.95
N ALA A 24 24.35 52.98 -12.95
CA ALA A 24 25.55 53.56 -12.33
C ALA A 24 26.47 52.47 -11.74
N ILE A 25 25.92 51.51 -10.99
CA ILE A 25 26.69 50.37 -10.45
C ILE A 25 27.32 49.55 -11.59
N ARG A 26 26.63 49.34 -12.70
CA ARG A 26 27.17 48.57 -13.83
C ARG A 26 28.31 49.30 -14.53
N GLU A 27 28.25 50.63 -14.64
CA GLU A 27 29.32 51.45 -15.20
C GLU A 27 30.57 51.46 -14.30
N GLU A 28 30.39 51.57 -12.98
CA GLU A 28 31.49 51.46 -12.01
C GLU A 28 32.17 50.08 -12.05
N LEU A 29 31.39 49.00 -12.19
CA LEU A 29 31.92 47.64 -12.28
C LEU A 29 32.64 47.34 -13.60
N GLN A 30 32.43 48.11 -14.67
CA GLN A 30 33.15 47.91 -15.94
C GLN A 30 34.64 48.30 -15.85
N GLY A 31 35.01 49.18 -14.92
CA GLY A 31 36.39 49.61 -14.71
C GLY A 31 37.25 48.65 -13.88
N LEU A 32 36.67 47.64 -13.24
CA LEU A 32 37.37 46.71 -12.36
C LEU A 32 37.89 45.48 -13.10
N SER A 33 39.06 44.99 -12.67
CA SER A 33 39.61 43.74 -13.19
C SER A 33 38.77 42.54 -12.75
N PHE A 34 38.80 41.46 -13.54
CA PHE A 34 38.01 40.26 -13.27
C PHE A 34 38.28 39.66 -11.88
N GLU A 35 39.53 39.69 -11.41
CA GLU A 35 39.88 39.18 -10.08
C GLU A 35 39.20 39.98 -8.96
N GLN A 36 39.09 41.30 -9.13
CA GLN A 36 38.40 42.17 -8.17
C GLN A 36 36.89 41.92 -8.17
N LEU A 37 36.28 41.71 -9.35
CA LEU A 37 34.86 41.34 -9.47
C LEU A 37 34.55 39.99 -8.83
N GLN A 38 35.47 39.04 -8.95
CA GLN A 38 35.37 37.72 -8.32
C GLN A 38 35.39 37.85 -6.78
N LYS A 39 36.35 38.59 -6.22
CA LYS A 39 36.44 38.85 -4.77
C LYS A 39 35.19 39.55 -4.25
N LEU A 40 34.72 40.60 -4.94
CA LEU A 40 33.47 41.28 -4.62
C LEU A 40 32.26 40.35 -4.62
N LYS A 41 32.17 39.43 -5.59
CA LYS A 41 31.08 38.45 -5.66
C LYS A 41 31.14 37.42 -4.53
N GLU A 42 32.33 37.08 -4.06
CA GLU A 42 32.55 36.16 -2.94
C GLU A 42 32.18 36.83 -1.60
N GLU A 43 32.55 38.11 -1.41
CA GLU A 43 32.22 38.90 -0.22
C GLU A 43 30.73 39.25 -0.13
N MET A 44 30.15 39.78 -1.21
CA MET A 44 28.73 40.19 -1.27
C MET A 44 27.77 39.02 -1.45
N GLY A 45 28.28 37.85 -1.86
CA GLY A 45 27.51 36.65 -2.14
C GLY A 45 26.85 36.62 -3.53
N THR A 46 26.89 35.44 -4.16
CA THR A 46 26.49 35.25 -5.57
C THR A 46 25.06 35.65 -5.90
N LYS A 47 24.11 35.47 -4.97
CA LYS A 47 22.69 35.80 -5.19
C LYS A 47 22.43 37.30 -5.17
N LEU A 48 23.05 38.02 -4.24
CA LEU A 48 22.90 39.48 -4.10
C LEU A 48 23.62 40.19 -5.24
N PHE A 49 24.86 39.78 -5.55
CA PHE A 49 25.62 40.30 -6.69
C PHE A 49 24.85 40.12 -8.00
N ASN A 50 24.34 38.91 -8.28
CA ASN A 50 23.58 38.67 -9.51
C ASN A 50 22.27 39.44 -9.57
N LYS A 51 21.61 39.68 -8.42
CA LYS A 51 20.39 40.48 -8.36
C LYS A 51 20.67 41.95 -8.70
N LYS A 52 21.76 42.53 -8.18
CA LYS A 52 22.12 43.93 -8.46
C LYS A 52 22.68 44.14 -9.87
N VAL A 53 23.46 43.17 -10.40
CA VAL A 53 24.18 43.33 -11.68
C VAL A 53 23.41 42.79 -12.90
N PHE A 54 22.63 41.71 -12.75
CA PHE A 54 22.04 40.96 -13.88
C PHE A 54 20.51 40.93 -13.92
N SER A 55 19.80 41.76 -13.16
CA SER A 55 18.32 41.74 -13.11
C SER A 55 17.64 42.47 -14.29
N GLY A 56 17.82 41.94 -15.50
CA GLY A 56 16.98 42.26 -16.66
C GLY A 56 16.28 41.00 -17.16
N LYS A 57 15.01 40.81 -16.77
CA LYS A 57 14.11 39.68 -17.09
C LYS A 57 14.16 38.53 -16.08
N HIS A 58 13.25 38.56 -15.11
CA HIS A 58 12.68 37.34 -14.52
C HIS A 58 12.04 36.51 -15.65
N ILE A 59 12.80 35.61 -16.26
CA ILE A 59 12.24 34.58 -17.15
C ILE A 59 11.73 33.48 -16.23
N ASP A 60 10.44 33.52 -15.90
CA ASP A 60 9.79 32.43 -15.21
C ASP A 60 9.97 31.14 -16.02
N PRO A 61 10.68 30.11 -15.51
CA PRO A 61 10.89 28.86 -16.24
C PRO A 61 9.57 28.12 -16.54
N LYS A 62 8.46 28.52 -15.89
CA LYS A 62 7.11 28.01 -16.14
C LYS A 62 6.41 28.66 -17.33
N SER A 63 6.76 29.89 -17.74
CA SER A 63 6.09 30.62 -18.82
C SER A 63 6.36 30.04 -20.22
N LYS A 64 7.49 29.34 -20.41
CA LYS A 64 7.82 28.64 -21.68
C LYS A 64 7.08 27.31 -21.89
N ARG A 65 6.23 26.86 -20.95
CA ARG A 65 5.40 25.65 -21.11
C ARG A 65 4.05 25.92 -21.80
N LYS A 66 3.92 27.01 -22.58
CA LYS A 66 2.81 27.12 -23.52
C LYS A 66 2.99 26.00 -24.54
N ASN A 67 2.03 25.07 -24.57
CA ASN A 67 1.99 23.96 -25.52
C ASN A 67 2.08 24.53 -26.95
N LEU A 68 3.29 24.56 -27.52
CA LEU A 68 3.48 24.87 -28.93
C LEU A 68 2.82 23.72 -29.70
N ASN A 69 1.58 23.96 -30.13
CA ASN A 69 0.89 23.03 -31.00
C ASN A 69 1.53 23.15 -32.38
N PHE A 70 2.52 22.29 -32.66
CA PHE A 70 3.10 22.11 -34.00
C PHE A 70 2.01 21.51 -34.90
N LYS A 71 1.19 22.39 -35.49
CA LYS A 71 0.21 22.04 -36.53
C LYS A 71 0.94 21.92 -37.85
N ARG A 72 0.50 20.98 -38.69
CA ARG A 72 0.98 20.90 -40.08
C ARG A 72 0.31 22.01 -40.88
N GLU A 73 1.05 22.64 -41.78
CA GLU A 73 0.50 23.61 -42.74
C GLU A 73 -0.35 22.92 -43.82
N ASN A 74 0.03 21.71 -44.25
CA ASN A 74 -0.72 20.90 -45.22
C ASN A 74 -0.70 19.41 -44.82
N LYS A 75 -1.71 18.65 -45.24
CA LYS A 75 -1.91 17.23 -44.90
C LYS A 75 -0.78 16.32 -45.38
N ASN A 76 -0.08 16.72 -46.46
CA ASN A 76 1.02 15.97 -47.06
C ASN A 76 2.40 16.30 -46.48
N ARG A 77 2.51 17.22 -45.49
CA ARG A 77 3.77 17.54 -44.80
C ARG A 77 3.91 16.70 -43.52
N PRO A 78 5.11 16.19 -43.18
CA PRO A 78 5.34 15.51 -41.89
C PRO A 78 5.06 16.44 -40.70
N ARG A 79 4.70 15.86 -39.54
CA ARG A 79 4.49 16.64 -38.30
C ARG A 79 5.78 16.68 -37.51
N GLU A 80 6.16 17.87 -37.05
CA GLU A 80 7.17 18.00 -36.01
C GLU A 80 6.60 17.48 -34.67
N VAL A 81 7.37 16.63 -33.99
CA VAL A 81 7.03 16.06 -32.68
C VAL A 81 8.24 16.17 -31.76
N SER A 82 8.02 16.40 -30.47
CA SER A 82 9.10 16.47 -29.50
C SER A 82 9.79 15.12 -29.35
N SER A 83 11.13 15.12 -29.28
CA SER A 83 11.95 13.93 -29.02
C SER A 83 11.65 13.26 -27.67
N LYS A 84 10.97 13.96 -26.75
CA LYS A 84 10.54 13.41 -25.46
C LYS A 84 9.27 12.55 -25.57
N ILE A 85 8.59 12.53 -26.73
CA ILE A 85 7.41 11.70 -26.95
C ILE A 85 7.91 10.33 -27.45
N PRO A 86 7.76 9.25 -26.68
CA PRO A 86 8.16 7.93 -27.14
C PRO A 86 7.31 7.52 -28.35
N PRO A 87 7.89 6.84 -29.36
CA PRO A 87 7.14 6.38 -30.52
C PRO A 87 6.04 5.41 -30.07
N ARG A 88 4.87 5.46 -30.72
CA ARG A 88 3.80 4.49 -30.48
C ARG A 88 4.31 3.12 -30.92
N MET A 89 4.58 2.23 -29.95
CA MET A 89 4.85 0.83 -30.24
C MET A 89 3.61 0.24 -30.95
N VAL A 90 3.77 -0.17 -32.20
CA VAL A 90 2.77 -0.96 -32.89
C VAL A 90 2.64 -2.25 -32.09
N LYS A 91 1.55 -2.38 -31.32
CA LYS A 91 1.31 -3.58 -30.53
C LYS A 91 1.32 -4.76 -31.50
N LYS A 92 2.14 -5.79 -31.22
CA LYS A 92 2.23 -7.05 -31.98
C LYS A 92 0.87 -7.76 -32.16
N THR A 93 -0.19 -7.26 -31.54
CA THR A 93 -1.59 -7.69 -31.65
C THR A 93 -2.27 -7.31 -32.97
N ALA A 94 -1.65 -6.46 -33.81
CA ALA A 94 -2.23 -6.06 -35.11
C ALA A 94 -1.89 -7.00 -36.28
N GLN A 95 -1.06 -8.02 -36.04
CA GLN A 95 -0.83 -9.11 -37.00
C GLN A 95 -1.78 -10.27 -36.67
N PRO A 96 -2.41 -10.93 -37.66
CA PRO A 96 -3.10 -12.19 -37.40
C PRO A 96 -2.05 -13.20 -36.93
N VAL A 97 -1.95 -13.39 -35.62
CA VAL A 97 -1.16 -14.47 -35.03
C VAL A 97 -1.85 -15.75 -35.47
N ILE A 98 -1.32 -16.42 -36.49
CA ILE A 98 -1.77 -17.74 -36.90
C ILE A 98 -1.60 -18.65 -35.67
N PRO A 99 -2.68 -19.14 -35.05
CA PRO A 99 -2.55 -19.98 -33.87
C PRO A 99 -2.01 -21.33 -34.32
N VAL A 100 -0.70 -21.53 -34.16
CA VAL A 100 -0.09 -22.86 -34.30
C VAL A 100 -0.68 -23.75 -33.20
N PRO A 101 -1.26 -24.92 -33.51
CA PRO A 101 -1.77 -25.83 -32.49
C PRO A 101 -0.60 -26.27 -31.61
N LYS A 102 -0.56 -25.76 -30.38
CA LYS A 102 0.42 -26.18 -29.38
C LYS A 102 -0.08 -27.46 -28.74
N ASN A 103 0.74 -28.50 -28.76
CA ASN A 103 0.47 -29.70 -27.98
C ASN A 103 0.74 -29.39 -26.50
N ILE A 104 -0.30 -28.98 -25.78
CA ILE A 104 -0.23 -28.74 -24.33
C ILE A 104 -0.50 -30.08 -23.66
N PRO A 105 0.44 -30.65 -22.88
CA PRO A 105 0.18 -31.88 -22.14
C PRO A 105 -0.98 -31.62 -21.18
N ARG A 106 -2.10 -32.33 -21.40
CA ARG A 106 -3.27 -32.26 -20.54
C ARG A 106 -3.09 -33.24 -19.38
N ASP A 107 -2.92 -32.72 -18.18
CA ASP A 107 -3.01 -33.53 -16.96
C ASP A 107 -4.50 -33.67 -16.62
N PRO A 108 -5.07 -34.89 -16.61
CA PRO A 108 -6.49 -35.10 -16.34
C PRO A 108 -6.92 -34.57 -14.97
N ARG A 109 -6.00 -34.42 -14.01
CA ARG A 109 -6.28 -33.81 -12.69
C ARG A 109 -6.49 -32.30 -12.77
N PHE A 110 -5.92 -31.67 -13.78
CA PHE A 110 -5.96 -30.22 -14.00
C PHE A 110 -6.72 -29.86 -15.29
N ASP A 111 -7.34 -30.83 -15.95
CA ASP A 111 -8.16 -30.57 -17.12
C ASP A 111 -9.48 -29.92 -16.69
N SER A 112 -9.89 -28.92 -17.46
CA SER A 112 -11.17 -28.21 -17.32
C SER A 112 -12.39 -29.15 -17.33
N LEU A 113 -12.25 -30.31 -17.97
CA LEU A 113 -13.30 -31.33 -18.07
C LEU A 113 -13.47 -32.18 -16.80
N CYS A 114 -12.52 -32.17 -15.85
CA CYS A 114 -12.57 -33.07 -14.67
C CYS A 114 -13.55 -32.62 -13.56
N GLY A 115 -14.24 -31.50 -13.76
CA GLY A 115 -15.25 -30.96 -12.84
C GLY A 115 -14.69 -29.95 -11.83
N THR A 116 -15.56 -29.45 -10.95
CA THR A 116 -15.22 -28.41 -9.97
C THR A 116 -14.97 -28.99 -8.58
N PHE A 117 -14.04 -28.38 -7.84
CA PHE A 117 -13.71 -28.81 -6.48
C PHE A 117 -14.90 -28.59 -5.53
N LYS A 118 -15.45 -29.70 -5.00
CA LYS A 118 -16.51 -29.69 -4.00
C LYS A 118 -15.93 -29.83 -2.60
N GLU A 119 -15.71 -28.70 -1.92
CA GLU A 119 -15.06 -28.65 -0.60
C GLU A 119 -15.72 -29.59 0.43
N LYS A 120 -17.06 -29.62 0.51
CA LYS A 120 -17.78 -30.47 1.45
C LYS A 120 -17.54 -31.97 1.22
N ALA A 121 -17.63 -32.41 -0.04
CA ALA A 121 -17.43 -33.80 -0.43
C ALA A 121 -15.97 -34.24 -0.21
N PHE A 122 -15.02 -33.35 -0.50
CA PHE A 122 -13.62 -33.59 -0.22
C PHE A 122 -13.36 -33.76 1.28
N HIS A 123 -13.85 -32.84 2.12
CA HIS A 123 -13.66 -32.94 3.57
C HIS A 123 -14.34 -34.17 4.18
N SER A 124 -15.48 -34.61 3.64
CA SER A 124 -16.10 -35.86 4.09
C SER A 124 -15.31 -37.09 3.65
N ALA A 125 -14.85 -37.15 2.40
CA ALA A 125 -14.10 -38.29 1.88
C ALA A 125 -12.72 -38.43 2.54
N TYR A 126 -12.06 -37.30 2.82
CA TYR A 126 -10.71 -37.26 3.40
C TYR A 126 -10.71 -36.88 4.89
N LYS A 127 -11.80 -37.15 5.60
CA LYS A 127 -11.92 -36.82 7.03
C LYS A 127 -10.82 -37.47 7.88
N PHE A 128 -10.41 -38.69 7.52
CA PHE A 128 -9.36 -39.45 8.20
C PHE A 128 -7.99 -38.75 8.24
N VAL A 129 -7.75 -37.78 7.33
CA VAL A 129 -6.50 -37.03 7.29
C VAL A 129 -6.34 -36.15 8.54
N ASP A 130 -7.45 -35.70 9.14
CA ASP A 130 -7.39 -34.96 10.42
C ASP A 130 -6.79 -35.85 11.53
N ASP A 131 -7.21 -37.12 11.62
CA ASP A 131 -6.71 -38.07 12.62
C ASP A 131 -5.22 -38.37 12.42
N ILE A 132 -4.76 -38.43 11.16
CA ILE A 132 -3.34 -38.62 10.83
C ILE A 132 -2.53 -37.41 11.30
N ARG A 133 -2.98 -36.19 10.99
CA ARG A 133 -2.30 -34.96 11.42
C ARG A 133 -2.19 -34.87 12.94
N ASP A 134 -3.24 -35.24 13.67
CA ASP A 134 -3.22 -35.23 15.14
C ASP A 134 -2.18 -36.23 15.68
N LYS A 135 -2.11 -37.43 15.10
CA LYS A 135 -1.06 -38.41 15.43
C LYS A 135 0.33 -37.86 15.13
N GLU A 136 0.55 -37.25 13.97
CA GLU A 136 1.83 -36.64 13.59
C GLU A 136 2.25 -35.54 14.58
N ILE A 137 1.34 -34.66 14.99
CA ILE A 137 1.61 -33.64 16.02
C ILE A 137 2.06 -34.29 17.33
N THR A 138 1.41 -35.38 17.77
CA THR A 138 1.82 -36.08 19.00
C THR A 138 3.21 -36.71 18.87
N ILE A 139 3.54 -37.27 17.71
CA ILE A 139 4.86 -37.86 17.41
C ILE A 139 5.93 -36.77 17.43
N LEU A 140 5.70 -35.64 16.76
CA LEU A 140 6.62 -34.52 16.73
C LEU A 140 6.85 -33.91 18.12
N LYS A 141 5.81 -33.81 18.96
CA LYS A 141 5.95 -33.38 20.36
C LYS A 141 6.81 -34.35 21.17
N LYS A 142 6.67 -35.66 20.96
CA LYS A 142 7.53 -36.67 21.59
C LYS A 142 8.97 -36.54 21.11
N LYS A 143 9.19 -36.34 19.80
CA LYS A 143 10.52 -36.12 19.22
C LYS A 143 11.18 -34.88 19.79
N LEU A 144 10.44 -33.77 19.89
CA LEU A 144 10.92 -32.50 20.46
C LEU A 144 11.45 -32.63 21.89
N LYS A 145 10.87 -33.53 22.70
CA LYS A 145 11.31 -33.80 24.07
C LYS A 145 12.59 -34.64 24.14
N LYS A 146 12.81 -35.51 23.15
CA LYS A 146 13.97 -36.41 23.10
C LYS A 146 15.18 -35.78 22.41
N GLU A 147 14.93 -34.85 21.50
CA GLU A 147 15.97 -34.24 20.68
C GLU A 147 16.91 -33.38 21.50
N LYS A 148 18.22 -33.60 21.31
CA LYS A 148 19.28 -32.87 22.02
C LYS A 148 19.94 -31.82 21.13
N ASN A 149 19.96 -32.04 19.82
CA ASN A 149 20.53 -31.09 18.87
C ASN A 149 19.67 -29.81 18.82
N SER A 150 20.28 -28.64 19.04
CA SER A 150 19.59 -27.35 19.09
C SER A 150 18.90 -27.01 17.76
N ASP A 151 19.59 -27.18 16.64
CA ASP A 151 19.08 -26.80 15.32
C ASP A 151 17.89 -27.68 14.90
N GLU A 152 17.97 -28.98 15.18
CA GLU A 152 16.87 -29.90 14.89
C GLU A 152 15.68 -29.67 15.82
N LYS A 153 15.94 -29.34 17.08
CA LYS A 153 14.90 -29.01 18.06
C LYS A 153 14.13 -27.76 17.64
N GLU A 154 14.80 -26.74 17.11
CA GLU A 154 14.14 -25.55 16.56
C GLU A 154 13.28 -25.87 15.34
N LYS A 155 13.80 -26.67 14.41
CA LYS A 155 13.05 -27.14 13.22
C LYS A 155 11.78 -27.89 13.62
N ILE A 156 11.90 -28.83 14.57
CA ILE A 156 10.75 -29.61 15.06
C ILE A 156 9.75 -28.70 15.78
N LYS A 157 10.22 -27.77 16.61
CA LYS A 157 9.37 -26.80 17.32
C LYS A 157 8.56 -25.95 16.34
N TYR A 158 9.22 -25.43 15.30
CA TYR A 158 8.57 -24.67 14.24
C TYR A 158 7.50 -25.50 13.52
N LEU A 159 7.82 -26.75 13.17
CA LEU A 159 6.88 -27.64 12.51
C LEU A 159 5.64 -27.93 13.37
N VAL A 160 5.82 -28.23 14.65
CA VAL A 160 4.72 -28.42 15.60
C VAL A 160 3.83 -27.17 15.66
N GLN A 161 4.43 -25.99 15.82
CA GLN A 161 3.69 -24.73 15.86
C GLN A 161 2.90 -24.49 14.57
N ARG A 162 3.49 -24.77 13.40
CA ARG A 162 2.82 -24.63 12.10
C ARG A 162 1.61 -25.56 11.99
N MET A 163 1.77 -26.84 12.35
CA MET A 163 0.69 -27.83 12.27
C MET A 163 -0.45 -27.51 13.24
N GLU A 164 -0.13 -27.12 14.49
CA GLU A 164 -1.14 -26.71 15.48
C GLU A 164 -1.91 -25.47 15.02
N ASN A 165 -1.23 -24.49 14.43
CA ASN A 165 -1.88 -23.30 13.88
C ASN A 165 -2.81 -23.67 12.72
N GLN A 166 -2.37 -24.54 11.82
CA GLN A 166 -3.21 -25.02 10.71
C GLN A 166 -4.46 -25.75 11.20
N SER A 167 -4.32 -26.64 12.20
CA SER A 167 -5.46 -27.33 12.81
C SER A 167 -6.43 -26.36 13.49
N ARG A 168 -5.91 -25.36 14.22
CA ARG A 168 -6.72 -24.32 14.88
C ARG A 168 -7.50 -23.47 13.87
N GLU A 169 -6.85 -23.03 12.80
CA GLU A 169 -7.49 -22.24 11.73
C GLU A 169 -8.55 -23.07 10.98
N ALA A 170 -8.28 -24.35 10.72
CA ALA A 170 -9.25 -25.25 10.11
C ALA A 170 -10.49 -25.43 11.01
N LYS A 171 -10.30 -25.57 12.33
CA LYS A 171 -11.40 -25.63 13.30
C LYS A 171 -12.23 -24.34 13.29
N LEU A 172 -11.58 -23.18 13.35
CA LEU A 172 -12.26 -21.88 13.33
C LEU A 172 -13.08 -21.69 12.05
N ARG A 173 -12.54 -22.09 10.90
CA ARG A 173 -13.24 -22.04 9.61
C ARG A 173 -14.47 -22.96 9.59
N ARG A 174 -14.36 -24.16 10.16
CA ARG A 174 -15.48 -25.10 10.29
C ARG A 174 -16.58 -24.54 11.18
N GLU A 175 -16.23 -23.98 12.34
CA GLU A 175 -17.18 -23.33 13.26
C GLU A 175 -17.93 -22.18 12.58
N LYS A 176 -17.20 -21.30 11.88
CA LYS A 176 -17.82 -20.20 11.13
C LYS A 176 -18.78 -20.69 10.05
N HIS A 177 -18.35 -21.66 9.23
CA HIS A 177 -19.21 -22.22 8.20
C HIS A 177 -20.44 -22.93 8.78
N GLN A 178 -20.32 -23.50 9.98
CA GLN A 178 -21.46 -24.09 10.69
C GLN A 178 -22.45 -23.02 11.16
N GLN A 179 -21.97 -21.91 11.73
CA GLN A 179 -22.82 -20.75 12.06
C GLN A 179 -23.53 -20.19 10.83
N ASP A 180 -22.82 -20.02 9.71
CA ASP A 180 -23.40 -19.52 8.46
C ASP A 180 -24.51 -20.45 7.93
N LYS A 181 -24.34 -21.78 8.08
CA LYS A 181 -25.37 -22.76 7.75
C LYS A 181 -26.58 -22.64 8.67
N GLU A 182 -26.36 -22.52 9.97
CA GLU A 182 -27.44 -22.38 10.96
C GLU A 182 -28.28 -21.13 10.70
N GLU A 183 -27.63 -19.99 10.45
CA GLU A 183 -28.29 -18.75 10.04
C GLU A 183 -29.03 -18.91 8.70
N HIS A 184 -28.50 -19.70 7.76
CA HIS A 184 -29.18 -20.00 6.51
C HIS A 184 -30.41 -20.88 6.72
N THR A 185 -30.31 -21.93 7.54
CA THR A 185 -31.43 -22.82 7.84
C THR A 185 -32.53 -22.11 8.62
N ALA A 186 -32.17 -21.24 9.57
CA ALA A 186 -33.14 -20.44 10.31
C ALA A 186 -33.92 -19.47 9.39
N ARG A 187 -33.24 -18.86 8.41
CA ARG A 187 -33.90 -18.03 7.39
C ARG A 187 -34.87 -18.83 6.52
N ILE A 188 -34.50 -20.04 6.11
CA ILE A 188 -35.38 -20.93 5.37
C ILE A 188 -36.61 -21.30 6.21
N GLN A 189 -36.42 -21.58 7.51
CA GLN A 189 -37.53 -21.88 8.42
C GLN A 189 -38.48 -20.69 8.58
N ALA A 190 -37.96 -19.48 8.83
CA ALA A 190 -38.78 -18.26 8.91
C ALA A 190 -39.61 -18.05 7.63
N LEU A 191 -38.99 -18.21 6.47
CA LEU A 191 -39.68 -18.16 5.18
C LEU A 191 -40.80 -19.21 5.05
N LYS A 192 -40.57 -20.45 5.51
CA LYS A 192 -41.59 -21.51 5.52
C LYS A 192 -42.77 -21.17 6.43
N HIS A 193 -42.53 -20.44 7.52
CA HIS A 193 -43.56 -19.93 8.41
C HIS A 193 -44.28 -18.68 7.87
N GLY A 194 -43.85 -18.15 6.71
CA GLY A 194 -44.42 -16.93 6.12
C GLY A 194 -43.82 -15.63 6.69
N GLU A 195 -42.81 -15.72 7.55
CA GLU A 195 -42.11 -14.56 8.08
C GLU A 195 -41.07 -14.02 7.08
N LYS A 196 -40.81 -12.71 7.14
CA LYS A 196 -39.81 -12.08 6.28
C LYS A 196 -38.39 -12.45 6.75
N PRO A 197 -37.51 -12.98 5.89
CA PRO A 197 -36.16 -13.36 6.29
C PRO A 197 -35.33 -12.12 6.64
N GLN A 198 -34.76 -12.10 7.84
CA GLN A 198 -33.92 -11.00 8.29
C GLN A 198 -32.45 -11.24 7.93
N PHE A 199 -31.83 -10.24 7.29
CA PHE A 199 -30.41 -10.23 6.99
C PHE A 199 -29.72 -9.21 7.89
N ARG A 200 -28.75 -9.68 8.69
CA ARG A 200 -27.97 -8.81 9.56
C ARG A 200 -27.01 -7.95 8.75
N LYS A 201 -26.86 -6.69 9.14
CA LYS A 201 -25.83 -5.81 8.55
C LYS A 201 -24.43 -6.27 8.95
N LYS A 202 -23.42 -5.92 8.18
CA LYS A 202 -22.01 -6.24 8.50
C LYS A 202 -21.59 -5.68 9.87
N SER A 203 -22.04 -4.47 10.21
CA SER A 203 -21.78 -3.84 11.52
C SER A 203 -22.38 -4.67 12.67
N GLU A 204 -23.61 -5.12 12.53
CA GLU A 204 -24.30 -5.97 13.52
C GLU A 204 -23.58 -7.31 13.69
N GLN A 205 -23.17 -7.95 12.59
CA GLN A 205 -22.36 -9.18 12.63
C GLN A 205 -21.04 -8.95 13.37
N THR A 206 -20.36 -7.83 13.13
CA THR A 206 -19.11 -7.53 13.84
C THR A 206 -19.31 -7.31 15.34
N MET A 207 -20.42 -6.68 15.74
CA MET A 207 -20.77 -6.50 17.15
C MET A 207 -21.09 -7.84 17.83
N LEU A 208 -21.88 -8.70 17.17
CA LEU A 208 -22.18 -10.04 17.67
C LEU A 208 -20.92 -10.89 17.83
N ASN A 209 -20.04 -10.88 16.84
CA ASN A 209 -18.74 -11.56 16.92
C ASN A 209 -17.88 -11.02 18.05
N LEU A 210 -17.92 -9.71 18.32
CA LEU A 210 -17.18 -9.09 19.42
C LEU A 210 -17.73 -9.51 20.79
N VAL A 211 -19.07 -9.55 20.94
CA VAL A 211 -19.74 -10.03 22.16
C VAL A 211 -19.42 -11.50 22.43
N GLN A 212 -19.57 -12.38 21.42
CA GLN A 212 -19.20 -13.80 21.54
C GLN A 212 -17.72 -13.98 21.93
N LYS A 213 -16.84 -13.20 21.31
CA LYS A 213 -15.40 -13.22 21.65
C LYS A 213 -15.15 -12.75 23.08
N PHE A 214 -15.86 -11.72 23.54
CA PHE A 214 -15.76 -11.25 24.91
C PHE A 214 -16.21 -12.33 25.91
N GLU A 215 -17.34 -12.96 25.67
CA GLU A 215 -17.86 -14.04 26.52
C GLU A 215 -16.93 -15.24 26.59
N THR A 216 -16.39 -15.69 25.46
CA THR A 216 -15.42 -16.79 25.42
C THR A 216 -14.13 -16.43 26.17
N LEU A 217 -13.65 -15.18 26.06
CA LEU A 217 -12.49 -14.70 26.82
C LEU A 217 -12.78 -14.57 28.33
N LYS A 218 -13.99 -14.17 28.70
CA LYS A 218 -14.45 -14.09 30.09
C LYS A 218 -14.53 -15.49 30.71
N LYS A 219 -15.15 -16.46 30.00
CA LYS A 219 -15.23 -17.88 30.42
C LYS A 219 -13.86 -18.51 30.59
N THR A 220 -12.90 -18.17 29.71
CA THR A 220 -11.52 -18.69 29.79
C THR A 220 -10.61 -17.93 30.75
N GLY A 221 -11.09 -16.86 31.40
CA GLY A 221 -10.30 -16.02 32.31
C GLY A 221 -9.20 -15.19 31.64
N LYS A 222 -9.20 -15.10 30.29
CA LYS A 222 -8.12 -14.45 29.51
C LYS A 222 -8.45 -13.02 29.09
N ILE A 223 -9.51 -12.44 29.65
CA ILE A 223 -10.03 -11.11 29.29
C ILE A 223 -9.01 -10.00 29.58
N ASN A 224 -8.44 -9.94 30.78
CA ASN A 224 -7.48 -8.90 31.18
C ASN A 224 -6.23 -8.93 30.29
N LYS A 225 -5.67 -10.13 30.07
CA LYS A 225 -4.53 -10.33 29.16
C LYS A 225 -4.84 -9.89 27.71
N HIS A 226 -6.08 -10.08 27.25
CA HIS A 226 -6.49 -9.61 25.93
C HIS A 226 -6.53 -8.08 25.87
N ILE A 227 -7.10 -7.43 26.89
CA ILE A 227 -7.16 -5.98 27.01
C ILE A 227 -5.74 -5.40 27.06
N GLU A 228 -4.87 -5.92 27.93
CA GLU A 228 -3.46 -5.49 28.02
C GLU A 228 -2.72 -5.62 26.68
N LYS A 229 -2.90 -6.73 25.96
CA LYS A 229 -2.28 -6.91 24.64
C LYS A 229 -2.82 -5.89 23.63
N LYS A 230 -4.13 -5.62 23.68
CA LYS A 230 -4.78 -4.65 22.80
C LYS A 230 -4.37 -3.22 23.11
N THR A 231 -4.29 -2.83 24.37
CA THR A 231 -3.83 -1.49 24.78
C THR A 231 -2.36 -1.28 24.38
N LYS A 232 -1.48 -2.26 24.60
CA LYS A 232 -0.08 -2.20 24.13
C LYS A 232 0.01 -2.06 22.61
N GLN A 233 -0.81 -2.79 21.85
CA GLN A 233 -0.85 -2.69 20.39
C GLN A 233 -1.34 -1.32 19.93
N MET A 234 -2.35 -0.74 20.57
CA MET A 234 -2.86 0.59 20.24
C MET A 234 -1.82 1.68 20.52
N LYS A 235 -1.19 1.66 21.71
CA LYS A 235 -0.09 2.59 22.05
C LYS A 235 1.07 2.52 21.05
N ALA A 236 1.44 1.32 20.62
CA ALA A 236 2.51 1.15 19.62
C ALA A 236 2.12 1.70 18.24
N LYS A 237 0.85 1.54 17.83
CA LYS A 237 0.34 2.11 16.58
C LYS A 237 0.31 3.63 16.62
N GLU A 238 -0.17 4.21 17.72
CA GLU A 238 -0.22 5.65 17.96
C GLU A 238 1.19 6.25 17.90
N ARG A 239 2.17 5.68 18.61
CA ARG A 239 3.58 6.10 18.53
C ARG A 239 4.12 6.03 17.09
N ASN A 240 3.82 4.95 16.37
CA ASN A 240 4.27 4.83 14.98
C ASN A 240 3.61 5.87 14.08
N GLN A 241 2.32 6.18 14.28
CA GLN A 241 1.62 7.23 13.53
C GLN A 241 2.22 8.61 13.80
N HIS A 242 2.45 8.98 15.07
CA HIS A 242 3.09 10.25 15.43
C HIS A 242 4.48 10.41 14.80
N ARG A 243 5.26 9.33 14.70
CA ARG A 243 6.59 9.32 14.06
C ARG A 243 6.58 9.58 12.54
N TYR A 244 5.41 9.58 11.89
CA TYR A 244 5.28 9.93 10.47
C TYR A 244 4.87 11.39 10.25
N PHE A 245 4.47 12.10 11.31
CA PHE A 245 4.03 13.50 11.26
C PHE A 245 5.05 14.48 11.89
N GLU A 246 6.13 13.96 12.47
CA GLU A 246 7.38 14.67 12.80
C GLU A 246 8.41 14.49 11.68
#